data_AF-W4V9I1-F1
#
_entry.id   AF-W4V9I1-F1
#
_cell.length_a   1.000
_cell.length_b   1.000
_cell.length_c   1.000
_cell.angle_alpha   90.00
_cell.angle_beta   90.00
_cell.angle_gamma   90.00
#
_symmetry.space_group_name_H-M   'P 1'
#
loop_
_entity.id
_entity.type
_entity.pdbx_description
1 polymer ?
#
loop_
_entity_poly.entity_id
_entity_poly.type
_entity_poly.pdbx_seq_one_letter_code
_entity_poly.pdbx_strand_id
1 'polypeptide(L)'
;MELVRFIAKRILFFLITMFLAATFTFVLIKSIPGGPFGSDKMIHPQIMENLNEKYGLDEPLHRQYFLYMKNLLRGDLGISMIYKNRSVGSIIKRAFPVSLSLGIRAVGLAVLVSLLLGILPVLHKNKVLDCLVLIVTVLAVSMPGFVIGTLLQYLVSFRLSEALKIL
;
A
#
# COMPACT_ATOMS: atom_id res chain seq x y z
N MET A 1 -10.87 25.43 20.57
CA MET A 1 -10.03 25.85 19.41
C MET A 1 -8.89 24.88 19.11
N GLU A 2 -8.29 24.21 20.11
CA GLU A 2 -7.22 23.21 19.90
C GLU A 2 -7.62 22.03 18.99
N LEU A 3 -8.84 21.50 19.13
CA LEU A 3 -9.32 20.39 18.29
C LEU A 3 -9.39 20.78 16.80
N VAL A 4 -9.89 21.98 16.48
CA VAL A 4 -9.99 22.49 15.11
C VAL A 4 -8.59 22.68 14.50
N ARG A 5 -7.65 23.24 15.28
CA ARG A 5 -6.26 23.39 14.87
C ARG A 5 -5.59 22.03 14.60
N PHE A 6 -5.85 21.05 15.46
CA PHE A 6 -5.34 19.68 15.28
C PHE A 6 -5.89 19.01 14.02
N ILE A 7 -7.22 19.05 13.82
CA ILE A 7 -7.88 18.47 12.65
C ILE A 7 -7.39 19.16 11.38
N ALA A 8 -7.33 20.50 11.36
CA ALA A 8 -6.84 21.27 10.22
C ALA A 8 -5.39 20.90 9.86
N LYS A 9 -4.50 20.80 10.86
CA LYS A 9 -3.11 20.38 10.65
C LYS A 9 -3.03 18.97 10.08
N ARG A 10 -3.88 18.05 10.53
CA ARG A 10 -3.92 16.66 10.05
C ARG A 10 -4.45 16.55 8.63
N ILE A 11 -5.50 17.30 8.28
CA ILE A 11 -6.02 17.39 6.91
C ILE A 11 -4.96 17.99 5.99
N LEU A 12 -4.26 19.04 6.43
CA LEU A 12 -3.18 19.64 5.65
C LEU A 12 -2.05 18.64 5.38
N PHE A 13 -1.58 17.93 6.39
CA PHE A 13 -0.58 16.88 6.20
C PHE A 13 -1.08 15.78 5.26
N PHE A 14 -2.32 15.32 5.42
CA PHE A 14 -2.91 14.33 4.53
C PHE A 14 -2.92 14.80 3.07
N LEU A 15 -3.33 16.04 2.81
CA LEU A 15 -3.33 16.63 1.46
C LEU A 15 -1.92 16.74 0.89
N ILE A 16 -0.94 17.20 1.69
CA ILE A 16 0.46 17.28 1.26
C ILE A 16 1.00 15.88 0.96
N THR A 17 0.77 14.89 1.82
CA THR A 17 1.22 13.51 1.60
C THR A 17 0.59 12.90 0.35
N MET A 18 -0.72 13.09 0.13
CA MET A 18 -1.40 12.62 -1.08
C MET A 18 -0.88 13.32 -2.33
N PHE A 19 -0.68 14.64 -2.28
CA PHE A 19 -0.10 15.40 -3.39
C PHE A 19 1.30 14.90 -3.75
N LEU A 20 2.17 14.72 -2.76
CA LEU A 20 3.51 14.18 -2.96
C LEU A 20 3.45 12.76 -3.51
N ALA A 21 2.62 11.89 -2.95
CA ALA A 21 2.45 10.52 -3.43
C ALA A 21 2.00 10.49 -4.91
N ALA A 22 0.98 11.26 -5.27
CA ALA A 22 0.50 11.37 -6.66
C ALA A 22 1.59 11.92 -7.60
N THR A 23 2.33 12.94 -7.16
CA THR A 23 3.44 13.53 -7.93
C THR A 23 4.57 12.53 -8.14
N PHE A 24 5.00 11.84 -7.08
CA PHE A 24 6.02 10.80 -7.17
C PHE A 24 5.58 9.64 -8.06
N THR A 25 4.34 9.17 -7.94
CA THR A 25 3.81 8.13 -8.84
C THR A 25 3.81 8.59 -10.29
N PHE A 26 3.41 9.84 -10.58
CA PHE A 26 3.46 10.40 -11.93
C PHE A 26 4.90 10.40 -12.48
N VAL A 27 5.85 10.92 -11.70
CA VAL A 27 7.27 10.97 -12.10
C VAL A 27 7.81 9.55 -12.31
N LEU A 28 7.58 8.64 -11.37
CA LEU A 28 8.06 7.26 -11.47
C LEU A 28 7.56 6.55 -12.73
N ILE A 29 6.27 6.67 -13.04
CA ILE A 29 5.70 6.06 -14.25
C ILE A 29 6.32 6.66 -15.52
N LYS A 30 6.57 7.98 -15.54
CA LYS A 30 7.19 8.67 -16.68
C LYS A 30 8.69 8.40 -16.81
N SER A 31 9.36 8.04 -15.72
CA SER A 31 10.76 7.64 -15.71
C SER A 31 11.01 6.22 -16.20
N ILE A 32 9.96 5.41 -16.42
CA ILE A 32 10.11 4.04 -16.95
C ILE A 32 10.62 4.11 -18.40
N PRO A 33 11.78 3.51 -18.72
CA PRO A 33 12.30 3.48 -20.08
C PRO A 33 11.36 2.68 -21.00
N GLY A 34 10.98 3.26 -22.13
CA GLY A 34 9.99 2.69 -23.05
C GLY A 34 8.54 3.08 -22.76
N GLY A 35 8.28 3.87 -21.71
CA GLY A 35 6.95 4.35 -21.37
C GLY A 35 6.02 3.27 -20.79
N PRO A 36 4.75 3.60 -20.49
CA PRO A 36 3.81 2.69 -19.83
C PRO A 36 3.48 1.43 -20.64
N PHE A 37 3.78 1.44 -21.95
CA PHE A 37 3.56 0.32 -22.87
C PHE A 37 4.86 -0.37 -23.33
N GLY A 38 6.02 0.07 -22.84
CA GLY A 38 7.34 -0.40 -23.30
C GLY A 38 7.63 -1.88 -23.04
N SER A 39 6.91 -2.50 -22.10
CA SER A 39 7.00 -3.94 -21.81
C SER A 39 6.41 -4.81 -22.91
N ASP A 40 5.48 -4.27 -23.70
CA ASP A 40 4.73 -4.98 -24.73
C ASP A 40 5.44 -4.78 -26.08
N LYS A 41 6.58 -5.47 -26.25
CA LYS A 41 7.51 -5.34 -27.40
C LYS A 41 6.90 -5.61 -28.79
N MET A 42 5.61 -5.99 -28.86
CA MET A 42 4.89 -6.37 -30.07
C MET A 42 3.73 -5.42 -30.43
N ILE A 43 3.70 -4.20 -29.90
CA ILE A 43 2.69 -3.21 -30.32
C ILE A 43 3.10 -2.59 -31.66
N HIS A 44 2.26 -2.77 -32.69
CA HIS A 44 2.42 -2.13 -33.99
C HIS A 44 2.51 -0.60 -33.83
N PRO A 45 3.40 0.11 -34.54
CA PRO A 45 3.63 1.56 -34.35
C PRO A 45 2.35 2.40 -34.42
N GLN A 46 1.43 2.04 -35.33
CA GLN A 46 0.14 2.71 -35.47
C GLN A 46 -0.80 2.51 -34.26
N ILE A 47 -0.71 1.37 -33.57
CA ILE A 47 -1.45 1.13 -32.33
C ILE A 47 -0.82 1.93 -31.19
N MET A 48 0.51 2.06 -31.17
CA MET A 48 1.23 2.87 -30.19
C MET A 48 0.84 4.35 -30.28
N GLU A 49 0.74 4.89 -31.50
CA GLU A 49 0.30 6.27 -31.74
C GLU A 49 -1.13 6.52 -31.22
N ASN A 50 -2.07 5.64 -31.57
CA ASN A 50 -3.44 5.70 -31.06
C ASN A 50 -3.52 5.59 -29.53
N LEU A 51 -2.65 4.79 -28.90
CA LEU A 51 -2.56 4.69 -27.45
C LEU A 51 -1.99 5.96 -26.85
N ASN A 52 -0.95 6.54 -27.43
CA ASN A 52 -0.38 7.79 -26.96
C ASN A 52 -1.41 8.91 -27.00
N GLU A 53 -2.14 9.07 -28.10
CA GLU A 53 -3.21 10.06 -28.24
C GLU A 53 -4.34 9.81 -27.22
N LYS A 54 -4.80 8.55 -27.11
CA LYS A 54 -5.89 8.16 -26.18
C LYS A 54 -5.55 8.46 -24.71
N TYR A 55 -4.29 8.30 -24.31
CA TYR A 55 -3.83 8.56 -22.94
C TYR A 55 -3.19 9.95 -22.77
N GLY A 56 -3.18 10.79 -23.82
CA GLY A 56 -2.56 12.12 -23.81
C GLY A 56 -1.06 12.08 -23.51
N LEU A 57 -0.36 11.02 -23.94
CA LEU A 57 1.08 10.83 -23.74
C LEU A 57 1.94 11.63 -24.74
N ASP A 58 1.30 12.13 -25.79
CA ASP A 58 1.83 13.01 -26.85
C ASP A 58 1.93 14.49 -26.43
N GLU A 59 1.12 14.92 -25.46
CA GLU A 59 1.12 16.28 -24.93
C GLU A 59 2.41 16.61 -24.15
N PRO A 60 2.81 17.89 -24.00
CA PRO A 60 3.98 18.23 -23.20
C PRO A 60 3.77 17.90 -21.72
N LEU A 61 4.84 17.46 -21.03
CA LEU A 61 4.80 16.87 -19.68
C LEU A 61 4.03 17.70 -18.64
N HIS A 62 4.17 19.03 -18.69
CA HIS A 62 3.45 19.91 -17.78
C HIS A 62 1.93 19.78 -17.95
N ARG A 63 1.44 19.72 -19.20
CA ARG A 63 0.01 19.58 -19.50
C ARG A 63 -0.51 18.22 -19.06
N GLN A 64 0.27 17.15 -19.27
CA GLN A 64 -0.05 15.82 -18.78
C GLN A 64 -0.23 15.80 -17.26
N TYR A 65 0.70 16.45 -16.53
CA TYR A 65 0.64 16.55 -15.07
C TYR A 65 -0.57 17.36 -14.59
N PHE A 66 -0.85 18.51 -15.21
CA PHE A 66 -2.02 19.33 -14.87
C PHE A 66 -3.34 18.60 -15.11
N LEU A 67 -3.47 17.90 -16.25
CA LEU A 67 -4.66 17.09 -16.55
C LEU A 67 -4.81 15.93 -15.56
N TYR A 68 -3.71 15.23 -15.25
CA TYR A 68 -3.68 14.16 -14.26
C TYR A 68 -4.16 14.65 -12.89
N MET A 69 -3.60 15.75 -12.39
CA MET A 69 -3.97 16.30 -11.09
C MET A 69 -5.42 16.83 -11.08
N LYS A 70 -5.86 17.47 -12.17
CA LYS A 70 -7.25 17.95 -12.32
C LYS A 70 -8.26 16.79 -12.28
N ASN A 71 -7.96 15.70 -12.98
CA ASN A 71 -8.82 14.52 -13.00
C ASN A 71 -8.85 13.83 -11.63
N LEU A 72 -7.69 13.72 -10.97
CA LEU A 72 -7.58 13.18 -9.62
C LEU A 72 -8.43 13.97 -8.61
N LEU A 73 -8.40 15.30 -8.66
CA LEU A 73 -9.24 16.17 -7.82
C LEU A 73 -10.74 16.04 -8.11
N ARG A 74 -11.12 15.65 -9.34
CA ARG A 74 -12.51 15.34 -9.72
C ARG A 74 -12.92 13.91 -9.35
N GLY A 75 -12.01 13.11 -8.78
CA GLY A 75 -12.23 11.70 -8.49
C GLY A 75 -12.17 10.80 -9.74
N ASP A 76 -11.74 11.32 -10.88
CA ASP A 76 -11.52 10.53 -12.09
C ASP A 76 -10.08 9.99 -12.11
N LEU A 77 -9.96 8.70 -11.83
CA LEU A 77 -8.69 7.97 -11.83
C LEU A 77 -8.31 7.44 -13.22
N GLY A 78 -9.18 7.60 -14.22
CA GLY A 78 -8.97 7.15 -15.58
C GLY A 78 -9.02 5.63 -15.78
N ILE A 79 -8.52 5.21 -16.94
CA ILE A 79 -8.41 3.82 -17.36
C ILE A 79 -7.01 3.29 -17.05
N SER A 80 -6.91 2.03 -16.65
CA SER A 80 -5.63 1.38 -16.41
C SER A 80 -4.84 1.23 -17.70
N MET A 81 -3.58 1.69 -17.69
CA MET A 81 -2.62 1.48 -18.78
C MET A 81 -2.12 0.02 -18.86
N ILE A 82 -2.27 -0.76 -17.78
CA ILE A 82 -1.84 -2.16 -17.70
C ILE A 82 -3.02 -3.10 -17.99
N TYR A 83 -4.16 -2.88 -17.33
CA TYR A 83 -5.36 -3.70 -17.50
C TYR A 83 -6.27 -3.11 -18.57
N LYS A 84 -6.25 -3.70 -19.77
CA LYS A 84 -7.06 -3.27 -20.92
C LYS A 84 -8.54 -3.13 -20.53
N ASN A 85 -9.15 -1.99 -20.89
CA ASN A 85 -10.57 -1.65 -20.67
C ASN A 85 -11.06 -1.74 -19.21
N ARG A 86 -10.19 -1.55 -18.21
CA ARG A 86 -10.60 -1.46 -16.81
C ARG A 86 -10.34 -0.07 -16.25
N SER A 87 -11.34 0.57 -15.68
CA SER A 87 -11.15 1.82 -14.94
C SER A 87 -10.40 1.56 -13.64
N VAL A 88 -9.48 2.46 -13.27
CA VAL A 88 -8.71 2.34 -12.02
C VAL A 88 -9.65 2.32 -10.82
N GLY A 89 -10.73 3.13 -10.87
CA GLY A 89 -11.77 3.14 -9.85
C GLY A 89 -12.46 1.78 -9.67
N SER A 90 -12.72 1.02 -10.75
CA SER A 90 -13.33 -0.32 -10.63
C SER A 90 -12.39 -1.34 -9.99
N ILE A 91 -11.08 -1.24 -10.29
CA ILE A 91 -10.05 -2.09 -9.69
C ILE A 91 -9.97 -1.83 -8.19
N ILE A 92 -9.90 -0.55 -7.79
CA ILE A 92 -9.85 -0.15 -6.39
C ILE A 92 -11.12 -0.59 -5.65
N LYS A 93 -12.30 -0.35 -6.21
CA LYS A 93 -13.57 -0.77 -5.59
C LYS A 93 -13.64 -2.26 -5.31
N ARG A 94 -13.05 -3.08 -6.19
CA ARG A 94 -12.99 -4.53 -6.01
C ARG A 94 -11.96 -4.95 -4.96
N ALA A 95 -10.79 -4.34 -4.95
CA ALA A 95 -9.69 -4.70 -4.05
C ALA A 95 -9.87 -4.15 -2.63
N PHE A 96 -10.46 -2.96 -2.50
CA PHE A 96 -10.56 -2.21 -1.26
C PHE A 96 -11.23 -2.98 -0.12
N PRO A 97 -12.38 -3.68 -0.30
CA PRO A 97 -13.00 -4.45 0.78
C PRO A 97 -12.11 -5.56 1.35
N VAL A 98 -11.30 -6.20 0.48
CA VAL A 98 -10.37 -7.26 0.90
C VAL A 98 -9.26 -6.66 1.76
N SER A 99 -8.64 -5.57 1.29
CA SER A 99 -7.60 -4.86 2.03
C SER A 99 -8.13 -4.30 3.35
N LEU A 100 -9.34 -3.74 3.35
CA LEU A 100 -9.98 -3.18 4.54
C LEU A 100 -10.27 -4.28 5.57
N SER A 101 -10.89 -5.39 5.15
CA SER A 101 -11.16 -6.53 6.03
C SER A 101 -9.88 -7.11 6.62
N LEU A 102 -8.82 -7.24 5.81
CA LEU A 102 -7.52 -7.71 6.28
C LEU A 102 -6.90 -6.74 7.29
N GLY A 103 -6.93 -5.44 6.99
CA GLY A 103 -6.41 -4.39 7.85
C GLY A 103 -7.12 -4.34 9.20
N ILE A 104 -8.46 -4.40 9.23
CA ILE A 104 -9.24 -4.39 10.47
C ILE A 104 -8.87 -5.60 11.35
N ARG A 105 -8.77 -6.80 10.76
CA ARG A 105 -8.39 -8.02 11.50
C ARG A 105 -6.96 -7.93 12.04
N ALA A 106 -6.04 -7.42 11.23
CA ALA A 106 -4.65 -7.22 11.62
C ALA A 106 -4.53 -6.21 12.77
N VAL A 107 -5.22 -5.06 12.70
CA VAL A 107 -5.25 -4.06 13.77
C VAL A 107 -5.86 -4.63 15.04
N GLY A 108 -6.96 -5.39 14.93
CA GLY A 108 -7.58 -6.06 16.06
C GLY A 108 -6.60 -6.99 16.79
N LEU A 109 -5.90 -7.85 16.04
CA LEU A 109 -4.88 -8.73 16.61
C LEU A 109 -3.69 -7.95 17.19
N ALA A 110 -3.22 -6.92 16.48
CA ALA A 110 -2.12 -6.08 16.96
C ALA A 110 -2.46 -5.41 18.29
N VAL A 111 -3.65 -4.81 18.41
CA VAL A 111 -4.11 -4.18 19.66
C VAL A 111 -4.18 -5.20 20.79
N LEU A 112 -4.74 -6.38 20.55
CA LEU A 112 -4.82 -7.44 21.57
C LEU A 112 -3.44 -7.88 22.03
N VAL A 113 -2.53 -8.20 21.10
CA VAL A 113 -1.17 -8.67 21.42
C VAL A 113 -0.35 -7.56 22.09
N SER A 114 -0.40 -6.33 21.58
CA SER A 114 0.32 -5.21 22.16
C SER A 114 -0.16 -4.84 23.56
N LEU A 115 -1.46 -4.93 23.85
CA LEU A 115 -1.98 -4.71 25.20
C LEU A 115 -1.50 -5.81 26.15
N LEU A 116 -1.58 -7.08 25.76
CA LEU A 116 -1.11 -8.19 26.60
C LEU A 116 0.39 -8.07 26.90
N LEU A 117 1.21 -7.90 25.86
CA LEU A 117 2.66 -7.75 26.02
C LEU A 117 3.05 -6.46 26.76
N GLY A 118 2.28 -5.37 26.62
CA GLY A 118 2.53 -4.12 27.31
C GLY A 118 2.16 -4.15 28.80
N ILE A 119 1.10 -4.89 29.18
CA ILE A 119 0.59 -4.93 30.55
C ILE A 119 1.31 -6.00 31.39
N LEU A 120 1.68 -7.14 30.80
CA LEU A 120 2.24 -8.29 31.53
C LEU A 120 3.49 -7.96 32.37
N PRO A 121 4.53 -7.25 31.84
CA PRO A 121 5.71 -6.86 32.62
C PRO A 121 5.41 -5.84 33.72
N VAL A 122 4.39 -5.01 33.53
CA VAL A 122 3.99 -3.97 34.50
C VAL A 122 3.33 -4.59 35.73
N LEU A 123 2.45 -5.57 35.51
CA LEU A 123 1.75 -6.25 36.60
C LEU A 123 2.65 -7.23 37.35
N HIS A 124 3.56 -7.89 36.64
CA HIS A 124 4.52 -8.82 37.23
C HIS A 124 5.91 -8.19 37.21
N LYS A 125 6.29 -7.54 38.33
CA LYS A 125 7.63 -6.98 38.57
C LYS A 125 8.73 -8.05 38.69
N ASN A 126 8.76 -9.04 37.79
CA ASN A 126 9.74 -10.10 37.71
C ASN A 126 10.69 -9.84 36.53
N LYS A 127 11.99 -9.79 36.83
CA LYS A 127 13.06 -9.48 35.87
C LYS A 127 13.06 -10.39 34.64
N VAL A 128 12.58 -11.64 34.77
CA VAL A 128 12.60 -12.63 33.68
C VAL A 128 11.52 -12.38 32.63
N LEU A 129 10.27 -12.14 33.04
CA LEU A 129 9.17 -11.89 32.09
C LEU A 129 9.38 -10.57 31.35
N ASP A 130 9.84 -9.54 32.05
CA ASP A 130 10.20 -8.25 31.47
C ASP A 130 11.31 -8.40 30.42
N CYS A 131 12.39 -9.12 30.76
CA CYS A 131 13.47 -9.41 29.83
C CYS A 131 13.00 -10.20 28.59
N LEU A 132 12.14 -11.22 28.77
CA LEU A 132 11.59 -11.99 27.66
C LEU A 132 10.73 -11.13 26.72
N VAL A 133 9.83 -10.32 27.28
CA VAL A 133 8.98 -9.41 26.48
C VAL A 133 9.83 -8.39 25.74
N LEU A 134 10.85 -7.84 26.38
CA LEU A 134 11.80 -6.91 25.76
C LEU A 134 12.53 -7.58 24.59
N ILE A 135 13.09 -8.78 24.78
CA ILE A 135 13.80 -9.52 23.73
C ILE A 135 12.87 -9.78 22.54
N VAL A 136 11.66 -10.29 22.79
CA VAL A 136 10.68 -10.58 21.72
C VAL A 136 10.30 -9.31 20.97
N THR A 137 10.07 -8.20 21.69
CA THR A 137 9.72 -6.92 21.07
C THR A 137 10.85 -6.37 20.21
N VAL A 138 12.08 -6.41 20.70
CA VAL A 138 13.25 -5.95 19.95
C VAL A 138 13.43 -6.79 18.69
N LEU A 139 13.37 -8.12 18.79
CA LEU A 139 13.45 -8.99 17.61
C LEU A 139 12.35 -8.68 16.59
N ALA A 140 11.10 -8.52 17.04
CA ALA A 140 9.98 -8.20 16.17
C ALA A 140 10.13 -6.85 15.45
N VAL A 141 10.70 -5.83 16.12
CA VAL A 141 10.92 -4.49 15.52
C VAL A 141 12.17 -4.45 14.64
N SER A 142 13.21 -5.22 14.97
CA SER A 142 14.46 -5.24 14.22
C SER A 142 14.39 -6.05 12.93
N MET A 143 13.49 -7.03 12.84
CA MET A 143 13.35 -7.83 11.63
C MET A 143 12.55 -7.09 10.54
N PRO A 144 12.97 -7.13 9.27
CA PRO A 144 12.18 -6.59 8.18
C PRO A 144 10.81 -7.28 8.11
N GLY A 145 9.75 -6.51 7.90
CA GLY A 145 8.37 -7.04 7.91
C GLY A 145 8.14 -8.19 6.91
N PHE A 146 8.84 -8.19 5.77
CA PHE A 146 8.74 -9.29 4.80
C PHE A 146 9.31 -10.61 5.34
N VAL A 147 10.33 -10.57 6.22
CA VAL A 147 10.93 -11.78 6.82
C VAL A 147 9.98 -12.41 7.82
N ILE A 148 9.37 -11.60 8.69
CA ILE A 148 8.34 -12.10 9.63
C ILE A 148 7.14 -12.64 8.83
N GLY A 149 6.70 -11.92 7.80
CA GLY A 149 5.60 -12.34 6.94
C GLY A 149 5.86 -13.68 6.26
N THR A 150 7.03 -13.88 5.65
CA THR A 150 7.38 -15.16 4.99
C THR A 150 7.57 -16.29 5.99
N LEU A 151 8.17 -16.02 7.16
CA LEU A 151 8.33 -17.02 8.22
C LEU A 151 6.98 -17.47 8.76
N LEU A 152 6.06 -16.54 9.03
CA LEU A 152 4.70 -16.85 9.46
C LEU A 152 3.94 -17.63 8.38
N GLN A 153 4.09 -17.27 7.10
CA GLN A 153 3.50 -18.03 6.01
C GLN A 153 4.03 -19.47 5.98
N TYR A 154 5.34 -19.68 6.14
CA TYR A 154 5.93 -21.02 6.17
C TYR A 154 5.47 -21.83 7.40
N LEU A 155 5.47 -21.25 8.60
CA LEU A 155 5.10 -21.95 9.83
C LEU A 155 3.60 -22.22 9.93
N VAL A 156 2.78 -21.19 9.69
CA VAL A 156 1.31 -21.25 9.90
C VAL A 156 0.59 -21.77 8.66
N SER A 157 1.01 -21.43 7.45
CA SER A 157 0.32 -21.90 6.24
C SER A 157 0.83 -23.26 5.78
N PHE A 158 2.14 -23.47 5.73
CA PHE A 158 2.70 -24.69 5.15
C PHE A 158 2.86 -25.80 6.20
N ARG A 159 3.65 -25.57 7.26
CA ARG A 159 3.94 -26.60 8.26
C ARG A 159 2.72 -27.02 9.07
N LEU A 160 1.91 -26.07 9.52
CA LEU A 160 0.69 -26.38 10.26
C LEU A 160 -0.35 -27.09 9.38
N SER A 161 -0.50 -26.71 8.11
CA SER A 161 -1.41 -27.40 7.19
C SER A 161 -0.97 -28.83 6.90
N GLU A 162 0.33 -29.09 6.76
CA GLU A 162 0.84 -30.46 6.58
C GLU A 162 0.63 -31.30 7.84
N ALA A 163 0.87 -30.74 9.03
CA ALA A 163 0.60 -31.43 10.29
C ALA A 163 -0.89 -31.78 10.46
N LEU A 164 -1.80 -30.90 10.02
CA LEU A 164 -3.24 -31.13 10.11
C LEU A 164 -3.77 -32.16 9.10
N LYS A 165 -3.08 -32.37 7.97
CA LYS A 165 -3.45 -33.40 6.98
C LYS A 165 -3.03 -34.82 7.39
N ILE A 166 -2.07 -34.93 8.31
CA ILE A 166 -1.56 -36.20 8.84
C ILE A 166 -2.44 -36.72 9.99
N LEU A 167 -3.31 -35.87 10.53
CA LEU A 167 -4.31 -36.16 11.56
C LEU A 167 -5.66 -36.51 10.93
#